data_AF-A0A7Y2JQR5-F1
#
_entry.id   AF-A0A7Y2JQR5-F1
#
_cell.length_a   1.000
_cell.length_b   1.000
_cell.length_c   1.000
_cell.angle_alpha   90.00
_cell.angle_beta   90.00
_cell.angle_gamma   90.00
#
_symmetry.space_group_name_H-M   'P 1'
#
loop_
_entity.id
_entity.type
_entity.pdbx_description
1 polymer ?
#
loop_
_entity_poly.entity_id
_entity_poly.type
_entity_poly.pdbx_seq_one_letter_code
_entity_poly.pdbx_strand_id
1 'polypeptide(L)'
;MALTNTAGDHHGLHAVAITDTVEDWARRLAHIWSIAGLVTFAALAITVGMPHGPDLETWERHAQIATLILIALGVAAAWRWEGPGGSIMLVGSVALGVFAALQHQPLVAFLPALAFLVPAVAFLVAWQRTRTYAAVVTLITALLMILFTGAMAAQAMYNYGYGAAHPQSTLPNLPDTPVVWHWAGGVTTNNAVVVARVDGAATATLALTGPAGSHSEHAGSEAGDVWRFELENLTPGTEYSYSLAVDGRTVSERIGSFSTFVDGPMSFSVAAGSCARLGSNGMVYEAILEMDPDLFLVPGDLFYADHMKTAGHFTEAFDETLTQPAQAALLAHVPVAYVWDDHDYGGNDADRTAPTRDLARQAFDTNVPHYRLDSPE
;
A
#
# COMPACT_ATOMS: atom_id res chain seq x y z
N MET A 1 80.04 13.66 29.35
CA MET A 1 80.35 12.22 29.27
C MET A 1 79.67 11.57 30.47
N ALA A 2 78.57 10.82 30.38
CA ALA A 2 77.59 10.53 29.31
C ALA A 2 76.19 10.48 30.00
N LEU A 3 75.04 10.88 29.46
CA LEU A 3 74.29 10.41 28.27
C LEU A 3 73.88 8.91 28.28
N THR A 4 72.68 8.64 28.80
CA THR A 4 71.66 7.61 28.41
C THR A 4 70.42 7.92 29.26
N ASN A 5 69.27 8.43 28.82
CA ASN A 5 68.47 8.39 27.59
C ASN A 5 67.54 7.17 27.43
N THR A 6 66.24 7.42 27.63
CA THR A 6 65.02 6.83 27.01
C THR A 6 64.79 5.31 27.00
N ALA A 7 63.65 4.88 27.56
CA ALA A 7 62.48 4.29 26.85
C ALA A 7 61.64 3.43 27.82
N GLY A 8 60.31 3.54 27.87
CA GLY A 8 59.44 4.51 27.20
C GLY A 8 58.03 4.53 27.80
N ASP A 9 57.49 5.74 27.98
CA ASP A 9 56.04 5.94 28.11
C ASP A 9 55.40 5.61 26.77
N HIS A 10 54.89 4.39 26.64
CA HIS A 10 53.88 4.11 25.63
C HIS A 10 52.59 4.78 26.09
N HIS A 11 52.34 5.98 25.56
CA HIS A 11 51.06 6.68 25.67
C HIS A 11 49.91 5.66 25.52
N GLY A 12 49.22 5.40 26.64
CA GLY A 12 48.09 4.49 26.65
C GLY A 12 47.04 5.00 25.68
N LEU A 13 46.83 4.26 24.59
CA LEU A 13 45.77 4.54 23.65
C LEU A 13 44.46 4.59 24.44
N HIS A 14 43.83 5.77 24.45
CA HIS A 14 42.60 6.02 25.20
C HIS A 14 41.47 5.10 24.67
N ALA A 15 41.34 3.93 25.27
CA ALA A 15 40.27 3.00 24.99
C ALA A 15 38.92 3.61 25.43
N VAL A 16 37.86 3.30 24.69
CA VAL A 16 36.50 3.71 25.07
C VAL A 16 36.14 3.04 26.39
N ALA A 17 35.85 3.84 27.41
CA ALA A 17 35.72 3.39 28.80
C ALA A 17 34.37 2.68 29.07
N ILE A 18 34.24 1.46 28.54
CA ILE A 18 33.19 0.49 28.90
C ILE A 18 33.79 -0.49 29.92
N THR A 19 33.08 -0.73 31.02
CA THR A 19 33.50 -1.71 32.05
C THR A 19 33.19 -3.13 31.61
N ASP A 20 34.00 -4.11 32.06
CA ASP A 20 33.83 -5.53 31.70
C ASP A 20 32.41 -6.04 31.99
N THR A 21 31.83 -5.62 33.11
CA THR A 21 30.46 -5.99 33.49
C THR A 21 29.40 -5.46 32.52
N VAL A 22 29.56 -4.23 32.01
CA VAL A 22 28.62 -3.66 31.03
C VAL A 22 28.76 -4.37 29.68
N GLU A 23 29.99 -4.73 29.28
CA GLU A 23 30.23 -5.49 28.06
C GLU A 23 29.63 -6.90 28.13
N ASP A 24 29.85 -7.65 29.22
CA ASP A 24 29.28 -8.98 29.41
C ASP A 24 27.75 -8.99 29.33
N TRP A 25 27.11 -7.98 29.93
CA TRP A 25 25.66 -7.81 29.82
C TRP A 25 25.22 -7.42 28.40
N ALA A 26 25.88 -6.45 27.76
CA ALA A 26 25.57 -6.06 26.39
C ALA A 26 25.71 -7.25 25.41
N ARG A 27 26.78 -8.03 25.53
CA ARG A 27 27.04 -9.26 24.76
C ARG A 27 25.96 -10.31 24.96
N ARG A 28 25.54 -10.57 26.21
CA ARG A 28 24.45 -11.53 26.50
C ARG A 28 23.11 -11.05 25.96
N LEU A 29 22.76 -9.78 26.18
CA LEU A 29 21.53 -9.18 25.68
C LEU A 29 21.48 -9.20 24.15
N ALA A 30 22.59 -8.88 23.46
CA ALA A 30 22.66 -8.92 22.00
C ALA A 30 22.40 -10.33 21.43
N HIS A 31 22.95 -11.38 22.06
CA HIS A 31 22.67 -12.76 21.66
C HIS A 31 21.20 -13.16 21.92
N ILE A 32 20.67 -12.86 23.11
CA ILE A 32 19.27 -13.16 23.47
C ILE A 32 18.30 -12.45 22.52
N TRP A 33 18.51 -11.16 22.29
CA TRP A 33 17.76 -10.35 21.34
C TRP A 33 17.80 -10.95 19.94
N SER A 34 18.98 -11.30 19.44
CA SER A 34 19.13 -11.83 18.07
C SER A 34 18.42 -13.17 17.88
N ILE A 35 18.50 -14.06 18.88
CA ILE A 35 17.79 -15.36 18.84
C ILE A 35 16.28 -15.14 18.91
N ALA A 36 15.80 -14.26 19.81
CA ALA A 36 14.39 -13.91 19.88
C ALA A 36 13.87 -13.32 18.56
N GLY A 37 14.62 -12.38 17.97
CA GLY A 37 14.33 -11.81 16.67
C GLY A 37 14.22 -12.86 15.56
N LEU A 38 15.18 -13.78 15.46
CA LEU A 38 15.12 -14.87 14.46
C LEU A 38 13.88 -15.75 14.65
N VAL A 39 13.51 -16.09 15.89
CA VAL A 39 12.29 -16.86 16.18
C VAL A 39 11.03 -16.07 15.81
N THR A 40 10.96 -14.78 16.13
CA THR A 40 9.83 -13.91 15.77
C THR A 40 9.67 -13.78 14.26
N PHE A 41 10.76 -13.52 13.53
CA PHE A 41 10.70 -13.41 12.07
C PHE A 41 10.38 -14.75 11.39
N ALA A 42 10.87 -15.87 11.92
CA ALA A 42 10.48 -17.20 11.43
C ALA A 42 9.00 -17.51 11.68
N ALA A 43 8.44 -17.08 12.82
CA ALA A 43 7.02 -17.22 13.11
C ALA A 43 6.17 -16.35 12.15
N LEU A 44 6.51 -15.07 12.00
CA LEU A 44 5.82 -14.15 11.07
C LEU A 44 5.85 -14.66 9.63
N ALA A 45 7.00 -15.18 9.17
CA ALA A 45 7.15 -15.80 7.85
C ALA A 45 6.20 -16.99 7.59
N ILE A 46 5.75 -17.66 8.65
CA ILE A 46 4.82 -18.80 8.60
C ILE A 46 3.37 -18.36 8.77
N THR A 47 3.10 -17.39 9.66
CA THR A 47 1.72 -17.01 10.03
C THR A 47 1.15 -15.83 9.24
N VAL A 48 2.01 -14.94 8.75
CA VAL A 48 1.64 -13.74 7.98
C VAL A 48 2.17 -13.84 6.55
N GLY A 49 3.37 -14.39 6.38
CA GLY A 49 4.09 -14.46 5.11
C GLY A 49 5.35 -13.60 5.13
N MET A 50 6.00 -13.49 3.97
CA MET A 50 7.14 -12.60 3.77
C MET A 50 6.66 -11.34 3.05
N PRO A 51 7.19 -10.14 3.35
CA PRO A 51 6.97 -8.95 2.54
C PRO A 51 7.22 -9.21 1.06
N HIS A 52 6.41 -8.63 0.19
CA HIS A 52 6.48 -8.82 -1.26
C HIS A 52 6.08 -7.54 -1.99
N GLY A 53 6.48 -7.42 -3.25
CA GLY A 53 6.02 -6.37 -4.16
C GLY A 53 4.54 -6.51 -4.51
N PRO A 54 3.98 -5.57 -5.30
CA PRO A 54 2.61 -5.68 -5.81
C PRO A 54 2.44 -6.97 -6.65
N ASP A 55 3.36 -7.21 -7.58
CA ASP A 55 3.30 -8.28 -8.59
C ASP A 55 3.72 -9.69 -8.07
N LEU A 56 3.77 -9.86 -6.74
CA LEU A 56 3.95 -11.15 -6.03
C LEU A 56 5.03 -12.11 -6.58
N GLU A 57 6.24 -11.60 -6.85
CA GLU A 57 7.29 -12.38 -7.48
C GLU A 57 7.96 -13.44 -6.57
N THR A 58 8.16 -14.65 -7.10
CA THR A 58 8.71 -15.78 -6.32
C THR A 58 10.14 -15.57 -5.81
N TRP A 59 10.95 -14.71 -6.44
CA TRP A 59 12.35 -14.50 -6.05
C TRP A 59 12.49 -13.76 -4.71
N GLU A 60 11.55 -12.87 -4.39
CA GLU A 60 11.56 -12.01 -3.20
C GLU A 60 11.58 -12.85 -1.92
N ARG A 61 10.73 -13.88 -1.89
CA ARG A 61 10.65 -14.87 -0.80
C ARG A 61 11.98 -15.61 -0.62
N HIS A 62 12.62 -16.03 -1.71
CA HIS A 62 13.90 -16.74 -1.65
C HIS A 62 15.03 -15.82 -1.15
N ALA A 63 15.08 -14.58 -1.62
CA ALA A 63 16.08 -13.58 -1.22
C ALA A 63 15.98 -13.23 0.28
N GLN A 64 14.76 -13.12 0.82
CA GLN A 64 14.55 -12.82 2.23
C GLN A 64 14.82 -14.03 3.14
N ILE A 65 14.47 -15.25 2.72
CA ILE A 65 14.87 -16.48 3.44
C ILE A 65 16.40 -16.57 3.50
N ALA A 66 17.10 -16.31 2.39
CA ALA A 66 18.56 -16.25 2.36
C ALA A 66 19.12 -15.15 3.29
N THR A 67 18.43 -14.02 3.42
CA THR A 67 18.80 -12.93 4.33
C THR A 67 18.65 -13.33 5.80
N LEU A 68 17.56 -14.01 6.18
CA LEU A 68 17.39 -14.53 7.55
C LEU A 68 18.43 -15.61 7.88
N ILE A 69 18.79 -16.46 6.92
CA ILE A 69 19.90 -17.44 7.05
C ILE A 69 21.24 -16.71 7.24
N LEU A 70 21.51 -15.65 6.47
CA LEU A 70 22.72 -14.84 6.61
C LEU A 70 22.82 -14.20 8.01
N ILE A 71 21.72 -13.65 8.52
CA ILE A 71 21.65 -13.12 9.89
C ILE A 71 21.94 -14.21 10.92
N ALA A 72 21.32 -15.40 10.78
CA ALA A 72 21.55 -16.53 11.68
C ALA A 72 23.02 -17.01 11.68
N LEU A 73 23.68 -17.03 10.52
CA LEU A 73 25.12 -17.31 10.40
C LEU A 73 25.96 -16.21 11.07
N GLY A 74 25.58 -14.94 10.95
CA GLY A 74 26.21 -13.82 11.65
C GLY A 74 26.10 -13.93 13.18
N VAL A 75 24.93 -14.29 13.69
CA VAL A 75 24.69 -14.55 15.12
C VAL A 75 25.54 -15.73 15.61
N ALA A 76 25.59 -16.84 14.86
CA ALA A 76 26.42 -17.98 15.20
C ALA A 76 27.93 -17.65 15.20
N ALA A 77 28.39 -16.82 14.25
CA ALA A 77 29.76 -16.35 14.20
C ALA A 77 30.10 -15.39 15.37
N ALA A 78 29.16 -14.53 15.79
CA ALA A 78 29.36 -13.55 16.87
C ALA A 78 29.73 -14.18 18.22
N TRP A 79 29.29 -15.41 18.50
CA TRP A 79 29.68 -16.19 19.69
C TRP A 79 31.20 -16.35 19.85
N ARG A 80 31.94 -16.41 18.72
CA ARG A 80 33.40 -16.64 18.72
C ARG A 80 34.19 -15.48 18.10
N TRP A 81 33.58 -14.73 17.19
CA TRP A 81 34.18 -13.70 16.35
C TRP A 81 33.21 -12.52 16.17
N GLU A 82 33.11 -11.64 17.17
CA GLU A 82 32.15 -10.52 17.20
C GLU A 82 32.25 -9.55 16.02
N GLY A 83 33.48 -9.20 15.60
CA GLY A 83 33.68 -8.30 14.46
C GLY A 83 33.07 -8.87 13.16
N PRO A 84 33.51 -10.07 12.71
CA PRO A 84 32.91 -10.75 11.57
C PRO A 84 31.40 -11.03 11.74
N GLY A 85 30.96 -11.54 12.89
CA GLY A 85 29.55 -11.86 13.14
C GLY A 85 28.64 -10.63 13.10
N GLY A 86 29.02 -9.56 13.82
CA GLY A 86 28.33 -8.28 13.80
C GLY A 86 28.35 -7.60 12.43
N SER A 87 29.41 -7.77 11.64
CA SER A 87 29.48 -7.26 10.26
C SER A 87 28.51 -8.00 9.32
N ILE A 88 28.42 -9.32 9.44
CA ILE A 88 27.45 -10.14 8.69
C ILE A 88 26.01 -9.77 9.10
N MET A 89 25.75 -9.64 10.40
CA MET A 89 24.44 -9.21 10.90
C MET A 89 24.08 -7.79 10.46
N LEU A 90 25.03 -6.86 10.41
CA LEU A 90 24.82 -5.50 9.91
C LEU A 90 24.33 -5.53 8.46
N VAL A 91 25.05 -6.23 7.57
CA VAL A 91 24.65 -6.36 6.16
C VAL A 91 23.29 -7.06 6.02
N GLY A 92 23.06 -8.16 6.74
CA GLY A 92 21.78 -8.87 6.73
C GLY A 92 20.62 -8.01 7.26
N SER A 93 20.83 -7.23 8.32
CA SER A 93 19.81 -6.33 8.88
C SER A 93 19.40 -5.23 7.91
N VAL A 94 20.36 -4.69 7.16
CA VAL A 94 20.09 -3.66 6.14
C VAL A 94 19.41 -4.28 4.92
N ALA A 95 19.83 -5.47 4.46
CA ALA A 95 19.13 -6.20 3.41
C ALA A 95 17.67 -6.52 3.79
N LEU A 96 17.41 -6.89 5.05
CA LEU A 96 16.05 -7.12 5.56
C LEU A 96 15.19 -5.84 5.48
N GLY A 97 15.76 -4.67 5.78
CA GLY A 97 15.08 -3.38 5.60
C GLY A 97 14.84 -3.02 4.13
N VAL A 98 15.77 -3.36 3.23
CA VAL A 98 15.59 -3.18 1.77
C VAL A 98 14.46 -4.04 1.24
N PHE A 99 14.35 -5.31 1.68
CA PHE A 99 13.24 -6.17 1.25
C PHE A 99 11.90 -5.82 1.93
N ALA A 100 11.90 -5.34 3.17
CA ALA A 100 10.70 -4.76 3.77
C ALA A 100 10.17 -3.53 2.99
N ALA A 101 11.03 -2.86 2.22
CA ALA A 101 10.64 -1.75 1.35
C ALA A 101 9.93 -2.18 0.05
N LEU A 102 9.81 -3.49 -0.22
CA LEU A 102 8.91 -4.01 -1.26
C LEU A 102 7.43 -3.78 -0.91
N GLN A 103 7.10 -3.75 0.40
CA GLN A 103 5.72 -3.62 0.89
C GLN A 103 5.46 -2.31 1.65
N HIS A 104 6.50 -1.69 2.21
CA HIS A 104 6.35 -0.54 3.11
C HIS A 104 7.22 0.65 2.70
N GLN A 105 6.77 1.87 2.98
CA GLN A 105 7.60 3.05 2.78
C GLN A 105 8.94 2.93 3.54
N PRO A 106 10.07 3.41 3.00
CA PRO A 106 11.41 3.16 3.57
C PRO A 106 11.58 3.51 5.06
N LEU A 107 10.85 4.50 5.58
CA LEU A 107 10.86 4.85 7.00
C LEU A 107 10.25 3.74 7.89
N VAL A 108 9.18 3.09 7.43
CA VAL A 108 8.53 1.96 8.11
C VAL A 108 9.31 0.67 7.88
N ALA A 109 9.83 0.47 6.67
CA ALA A 109 10.69 -0.67 6.31
C ALA A 109 12.01 -0.73 7.12
N PHE A 110 12.44 0.39 7.71
CA PHE A 110 13.57 0.42 8.63
C PHE A 110 13.29 -0.26 10.00
N LEU A 111 12.02 -0.42 10.40
CA LEU A 111 11.66 -1.06 11.67
C LEU A 111 12.10 -2.55 11.73
N PRO A 112 11.85 -3.38 10.70
CA PRO A 112 12.47 -4.71 10.59
C PRO A 112 14.00 -4.72 10.68
N ALA A 113 14.69 -3.75 10.07
CA ALA A 113 16.15 -3.67 10.13
C ALA A 113 16.66 -3.46 11.57
N LEU A 114 15.99 -2.62 12.37
CA LEU A 114 16.36 -2.35 13.76
C LEU A 114 16.44 -3.61 14.63
N ALA A 115 15.60 -4.61 14.36
CA ALA A 115 15.58 -5.87 15.12
C ALA A 115 16.93 -6.62 15.08
N PHE A 116 17.75 -6.44 14.04
CA PHE A 116 19.08 -7.05 13.93
C PHE A 116 20.23 -6.04 13.87
N LEU A 117 19.95 -4.79 13.47
CA LEU A 117 20.93 -3.70 13.46
C LEU A 117 21.40 -3.35 14.88
N VAL A 118 20.48 -3.29 15.86
CA VAL A 118 20.81 -2.99 17.27
C VAL A 118 21.81 -4.00 17.86
N PRO A 119 21.57 -5.33 17.83
CA PRO A 119 22.56 -6.29 18.32
C PRO A 119 23.82 -6.36 17.44
N ALA A 120 23.72 -6.13 16.13
CA ALA A 120 24.91 -6.04 15.26
C ALA A 120 25.86 -4.91 15.70
N VAL A 121 25.32 -3.71 15.96
CA VAL A 121 26.09 -2.57 16.49
C VAL A 121 26.68 -2.89 17.86
N ALA A 122 25.94 -3.58 18.75
CA ALA A 122 26.46 -3.99 20.06
C ALA A 122 27.71 -4.88 19.94
N PHE A 123 27.69 -5.90 19.07
CA PHE A 123 28.87 -6.74 18.81
C PHE A 123 30.04 -5.96 18.19
N LEU A 124 29.76 -5.04 17.27
CA LEU A 124 30.79 -4.23 16.63
C LEU A 124 31.44 -3.22 17.60
N VAL A 125 30.67 -2.67 18.55
CA VAL A 125 31.17 -1.81 19.63
C VAL A 125 32.04 -2.62 20.61
N ALA A 126 31.58 -3.79 21.05
CA ALA A 126 32.36 -4.69 21.92
C ALA A 126 33.70 -5.06 21.26
N TRP A 127 33.68 -5.42 19.97
CA TRP A 127 34.89 -5.75 19.19
C TRP A 127 35.89 -4.59 19.03
N GLN A 128 35.43 -3.34 19.06
CA GLN A 128 36.29 -2.15 18.93
C GLN A 128 36.89 -1.66 20.25
N ARG A 129 36.46 -2.17 21.41
CA ARG A 129 36.94 -1.73 22.75
C ARG A 129 38.47 -1.64 22.86
N THR A 130 39.19 -2.59 22.27
CA THR A 130 40.65 -2.73 22.34
C THR A 130 41.38 -2.19 21.11
N ARG A 131 40.69 -1.42 20.26
CA ARG A 131 41.20 -0.92 18.98
C ARG A 131 41.57 0.56 19.04
N THR A 132 42.26 1.04 18.01
CA THR A 132 42.66 2.44 17.88
C THR A 132 41.47 3.31 17.49
N TYR A 133 41.52 4.62 17.82
CA TYR A 133 40.54 5.59 17.33
C TYR A 133 40.34 5.54 15.81
N ALA A 134 41.40 5.33 15.04
CA ALA A 134 41.31 5.18 13.58
C ALA A 134 40.43 3.98 13.18
N ALA A 135 40.51 2.85 13.89
CA ALA A 135 39.66 1.68 13.64
C ALA A 135 38.19 1.92 14.02
N VAL A 136 37.94 2.69 15.10
CA VAL A 136 36.59 3.12 15.50
C VAL A 136 35.98 4.04 14.44
N VAL A 137 36.74 5.05 13.99
CA VAL A 137 36.30 5.98 12.92
C VAL A 137 36.03 5.21 11.63
N THR A 138 36.91 4.30 11.21
CA THR A 138 36.69 3.45 10.02
C THR A 138 35.42 2.62 10.14
N LEU A 139 35.12 2.04 11.31
CA LEU A 139 33.87 1.31 11.53
C LEU A 139 32.64 2.22 11.42
N ILE A 140 32.67 3.40 12.05
CA ILE A 140 31.55 4.36 11.99
C ILE A 140 31.32 4.79 10.54
N THR A 141 32.38 5.11 9.78
CA THR A 141 32.28 5.45 8.36
C THR A 141 31.70 4.29 7.54
N ALA A 142 32.14 3.05 7.77
CA ALA A 142 31.60 1.87 7.09
C ALA A 142 30.12 1.64 7.43
N LEU A 143 29.73 1.76 8.70
CA LEU A 143 28.33 1.67 9.14
C LEU A 143 27.45 2.72 8.45
N LEU A 144 27.88 3.99 8.45
CA LEU A 144 27.15 5.08 7.79
C LEU A 144 27.03 4.87 6.28
N MET A 145 28.09 4.39 5.60
CA MET A 145 28.02 4.06 4.17
C MET A 145 27.07 2.90 3.89
N ILE A 146 27.07 1.84 4.71
CA ILE A 146 26.17 0.69 4.57
C ILE A 146 24.71 1.12 4.80
N LEU A 147 24.44 1.92 5.84
CA LEU A 147 23.10 2.46 6.12
C LEU A 147 22.60 3.40 5.01
N PHE A 148 23.46 4.29 4.50
CA PHE A 148 23.11 5.18 3.39
C PHE A 148 22.82 4.41 2.09
N THR A 149 23.70 3.45 1.74
CA THR A 149 23.51 2.60 0.55
C THR A 149 22.25 1.75 0.70
N GLY A 150 21.99 1.23 1.91
CA GLY A 150 20.77 0.51 2.25
C GLY A 150 19.51 1.35 2.12
N ALA A 151 19.51 2.59 2.63
CA ALA A 151 18.38 3.51 2.49
C ALA A 151 18.12 3.88 1.02
N MET A 152 19.17 4.05 0.21
CA MET A 152 19.04 4.28 -1.23
C MET A 152 18.53 3.05 -1.98
N ALA A 153 18.99 1.85 -1.62
CA ALA A 153 18.47 0.60 -2.17
C ALA A 153 17.02 0.35 -1.77
N ALA A 154 16.63 0.65 -0.52
CA ALA A 154 15.26 0.56 -0.04
C ALA A 154 14.33 1.55 -0.76
N GLN A 155 14.78 2.79 -0.98
CA GLN A 155 14.04 3.77 -1.77
C GLN A 155 13.93 3.36 -3.25
N ALA A 156 14.99 2.80 -3.83
CA ALA A 156 14.98 2.30 -5.20
C ALA A 156 14.05 1.10 -5.36
N MET A 157 14.03 0.18 -4.39
CA MET A 157 13.15 -0.98 -4.35
C MET A 157 11.69 -0.57 -4.18
N TYR A 158 11.40 0.34 -3.24
CA TYR A 158 10.06 0.93 -3.09
C TYR A 158 9.62 1.70 -4.34
N ASN A 159 10.54 2.38 -5.03
CA ASN A 159 10.23 3.08 -6.28
C ASN A 159 10.07 2.14 -7.49
N TYR A 160 10.59 0.91 -7.42
CA TYR A 160 10.51 -0.07 -8.51
C TYR A 160 9.11 -0.69 -8.63
N GLY A 161 8.38 -0.91 -7.53
CA GLY A 161 7.09 -1.62 -7.56
C GLY A 161 5.95 -0.91 -8.31
N TYR A 162 4.95 -0.32 -7.68
CA TYR A 162 4.94 0.76 -6.67
C TYR A 162 5.28 2.18 -7.18
N GLY A 163 6.27 2.38 -8.05
CA GLY A 163 6.55 3.69 -8.68
C GLY A 163 7.09 4.78 -7.73
N ALA A 164 7.35 5.97 -8.28
CA ALA A 164 7.76 7.13 -7.46
C ALA A 164 6.73 7.41 -6.36
N ALA A 165 7.19 7.80 -5.17
CA ALA A 165 6.30 8.15 -4.06
C ALA A 165 5.51 9.44 -4.40
N HIS A 166 4.38 9.28 -5.06
CA HIS A 166 3.42 10.36 -5.30
C HIS A 166 2.82 10.78 -3.94
N PRO A 167 2.65 12.10 -3.71
CA PRO A 167 2.10 12.58 -2.46
C PRO A 167 0.69 12.03 -2.23
N GLN A 168 0.42 11.65 -0.99
CA GLN A 168 -0.92 11.26 -0.56
C GLN A 168 -1.81 12.50 -0.51
N SER A 169 -3.09 12.31 -0.83
CA SER A 169 -4.11 13.35 -0.72
C SER A 169 -4.22 13.87 0.70
N THR A 170 -4.54 15.16 0.82
CA THR A 170 -4.87 15.81 2.08
C THR A 170 -6.37 16.08 2.25
N LEU A 171 -7.22 15.51 1.39
CA LEU A 171 -8.67 15.58 1.55
C LEU A 171 -9.11 14.98 2.89
N PRO A 172 -10.12 15.55 3.56
CA PRO A 172 -10.62 15.03 4.82
C PRO A 172 -11.25 13.65 4.64
N ASN A 173 -11.21 12.84 5.70
CA ASN A 173 -11.92 11.56 5.75
C ASN A 173 -13.41 11.75 5.43
N LEU A 174 -14.00 10.76 4.76
CA LEU A 174 -15.42 10.76 4.41
C LEU A 174 -16.31 10.90 5.66
N PRO A 175 -17.45 11.61 5.58
CA PRO A 175 -18.41 11.69 6.67
C PRO A 175 -18.93 10.30 7.07
N ASP A 176 -19.06 10.08 8.38
CA ASP A 176 -19.67 8.88 8.97
C ASP A 176 -21.19 8.92 8.74
N THR A 177 -21.66 8.13 7.77
CA THR A 177 -23.07 8.04 7.36
C THR A 177 -23.39 6.61 6.95
N PRO A 178 -24.68 6.20 6.89
CA PRO A 178 -25.06 4.88 6.39
C PRO A 178 -24.59 4.60 4.95
N VAL A 179 -24.36 5.63 4.13
CA VAL A 179 -23.82 5.46 2.77
C VAL A 179 -22.30 5.40 2.85
N VAL A 180 -21.76 4.19 2.72
CA VAL A 180 -20.32 3.91 2.84
C VAL A 180 -19.58 4.47 1.63
N TRP A 181 -20.03 4.10 0.43
CA TRP A 181 -19.55 4.61 -0.85
C TRP A 181 -20.68 4.68 -1.87
N HIS A 182 -20.51 5.52 -2.88
CA HIS A 182 -21.40 5.66 -4.04
C HIS A 182 -20.59 6.21 -5.22
N TRP A 183 -20.96 5.81 -6.43
CA TRP A 183 -20.32 6.25 -7.67
C TRP A 183 -21.25 6.08 -8.88
N ALA A 184 -20.98 6.88 -9.92
CA ALA A 184 -21.79 6.93 -11.14
C ALA A 184 -21.01 6.40 -12.35
N GLY A 185 -21.71 5.72 -13.25
CA GLY A 185 -21.15 5.12 -14.45
C GLY A 185 -22.24 4.65 -15.40
N GLY A 186 -21.87 3.94 -16.47
CA GLY A 186 -22.83 3.47 -17.48
C GLY A 186 -23.62 4.60 -18.14
N VAL A 187 -23.06 5.82 -18.10
CA VAL A 187 -23.70 7.05 -18.55
C VAL A 187 -23.80 7.04 -20.08
N THR A 188 -24.98 7.38 -20.60
CA THR A 188 -25.22 7.52 -22.04
C THR A 188 -25.73 8.93 -22.34
N THR A 189 -26.32 9.13 -23.51
CA THR A 189 -27.06 10.37 -23.81
C THR A 189 -28.36 10.51 -23.01
N ASN A 190 -28.90 9.44 -22.43
CA ASN A 190 -30.22 9.47 -21.77
C ASN A 190 -30.37 8.54 -20.56
N ASN A 191 -29.35 7.78 -20.21
CA ASN A 191 -29.34 6.87 -19.08
C ASN A 191 -28.08 7.06 -18.22
N ALA A 192 -28.12 6.59 -16.98
CA ALA A 192 -26.98 6.46 -16.10
C ALA A 192 -27.22 5.35 -15.07
N VAL A 193 -26.15 4.84 -14.47
CA VAL A 193 -26.22 3.90 -13.35
C VAL A 193 -25.51 4.54 -12.16
N VAL A 194 -26.13 4.49 -10.99
CA VAL A 194 -25.46 4.76 -9.71
C VAL A 194 -25.47 3.47 -8.91
N VAL A 195 -24.33 3.12 -8.32
CA VAL A 195 -24.24 2.02 -7.34
C VAL A 195 -23.71 2.60 -6.03
N ALA A 196 -24.23 2.12 -4.91
CA ALA A 196 -23.82 2.54 -3.58
C ALA A 196 -23.88 1.38 -2.58
N ARG A 197 -22.96 1.34 -1.62
CA ARG A 197 -23.09 0.46 -0.45
C ARG A 197 -23.67 1.23 0.72
N VAL A 198 -24.70 0.67 1.35
CA VAL A 198 -25.46 1.29 2.44
C VAL A 198 -25.60 0.30 3.59
N ASP A 199 -24.99 0.61 4.73
CA ASP A 199 -24.97 -0.28 5.90
C ASP A 199 -26.36 -0.42 6.54
N GLY A 200 -26.91 -1.64 6.52
CA GLY A 200 -28.07 -2.03 7.33
C GLY A 200 -29.39 -1.35 6.97
N ALA A 201 -29.52 -0.81 5.76
CA ALA A 201 -30.74 -0.17 5.27
C ALA A 201 -31.85 -1.20 5.00
N ALA A 202 -33.09 -0.89 5.38
CA ALA A 202 -34.25 -1.66 4.91
C ALA A 202 -34.74 -1.16 3.53
N THR A 203 -34.46 0.09 3.20
CA THR A 203 -34.78 0.74 1.92
C THR A 203 -33.75 1.81 1.56
N ALA A 204 -33.33 1.87 0.30
CA ALA A 204 -32.63 3.01 -0.27
C ALA A 204 -33.33 3.52 -1.53
N THR A 205 -33.48 4.85 -1.63
CA THR A 205 -33.89 5.54 -2.86
C THR A 205 -32.83 6.59 -3.24
N LEU A 206 -32.74 6.90 -4.53
CA LEU A 206 -31.87 7.95 -5.05
C LEU A 206 -32.73 9.15 -5.45
N ALA A 207 -32.45 10.30 -4.84
CA ALA A 207 -33.05 11.58 -5.20
C ALA A 207 -32.13 12.30 -6.20
N LEU A 208 -32.59 12.37 -7.46
CA LEU A 208 -31.89 12.99 -8.58
C LEU A 208 -32.40 14.42 -8.79
N THR A 209 -31.48 15.37 -8.91
CA THR A 209 -31.75 16.79 -9.18
C THR A 209 -31.11 17.18 -10.52
N GLY A 210 -31.91 17.77 -11.40
CA GLY A 210 -31.51 18.19 -12.75
C GLY A 210 -31.82 19.67 -13.04
N PRO A 211 -31.86 20.06 -14.33
CA PRO A 211 -32.03 21.44 -14.77
C PRO A 211 -33.22 22.17 -14.12
N ALA A 212 -33.00 23.44 -13.81
CA ALA A 212 -33.99 24.32 -13.17
C ALA A 212 -34.57 23.78 -11.83
N GLY A 213 -33.88 22.84 -11.17
CA GLY A 213 -34.36 22.22 -9.92
C GLY A 213 -35.43 21.16 -10.15
N SER A 214 -35.42 20.46 -11.29
CA SER A 214 -36.27 19.29 -11.48
C SER A 214 -35.82 18.16 -10.55
N HIS A 215 -36.72 17.62 -9.73
CA HIS A 215 -36.43 16.51 -8.82
C HIS A 215 -37.16 15.22 -9.24
N SER A 216 -36.50 14.07 -9.09
CA SER A 216 -37.10 12.74 -9.27
C SER A 216 -36.50 11.75 -8.28
N GLU A 217 -37.29 10.77 -7.84
CA GLU A 217 -36.86 9.70 -6.94
C GLU A 217 -36.86 8.36 -7.67
N HIS A 218 -35.80 7.57 -7.46
CA HIS A 218 -35.58 6.28 -8.09
C HIS A 218 -35.38 5.21 -7.02
N ALA A 219 -36.12 4.11 -7.10
CA ALA A 219 -35.95 2.98 -6.17
C ALA A 219 -34.75 2.13 -6.58
N GLY A 220 -33.92 1.72 -5.62
CA GLY A 220 -32.79 0.84 -5.87
C GLY A 220 -33.19 -0.64 -5.91
N SER A 221 -32.44 -1.45 -6.63
CA SER A 221 -32.39 -2.90 -6.45
C SER A 221 -31.25 -3.29 -5.51
N GLU A 222 -31.54 -4.19 -4.57
CA GLU A 222 -30.63 -4.64 -3.51
C GLU A 222 -29.87 -5.92 -3.91
N ALA A 223 -28.59 -5.98 -3.55
CA ALA A 223 -27.73 -7.15 -3.65
C ALA A 223 -26.85 -7.28 -2.37
N GLY A 224 -27.50 -7.61 -1.24
CA GLY A 224 -26.89 -7.44 0.08
C GLY A 224 -26.86 -5.95 0.44
N ASP A 225 -25.83 -5.47 1.14
CA ASP A 225 -25.72 -4.05 1.49
C ASP A 225 -25.48 -3.11 0.28
N VAL A 226 -25.41 -3.63 -0.95
CA VAL A 226 -25.17 -2.85 -2.19
C VAL A 226 -26.49 -2.60 -2.93
N TRP A 227 -26.72 -1.34 -3.31
CA TRP A 227 -27.91 -0.85 -3.98
C TRP A 227 -27.56 -0.27 -5.35
N ARG A 228 -28.30 -0.69 -6.38
CA ARG A 228 -28.14 -0.24 -7.76
C ARG A 228 -29.35 0.57 -8.22
N PHE A 229 -29.11 1.72 -8.82
CA PHE A 229 -30.12 2.65 -9.33
C PHE A 229 -29.94 2.83 -10.84
N GLU A 230 -30.84 2.27 -11.64
CA GLU A 230 -30.90 2.47 -13.08
C GLU A 230 -31.70 3.74 -13.37
N LEU A 231 -31.06 4.75 -13.96
CA LEU A 231 -31.65 6.03 -14.29
C LEU A 231 -31.90 6.08 -15.80
N GLU A 232 -33.16 6.26 -16.22
CA GLU A 232 -33.57 6.27 -17.62
C GLU A 232 -34.35 7.54 -17.99
N ASN A 233 -34.43 7.84 -19.28
CA ASN A 233 -35.15 8.99 -19.84
C ASN A 233 -34.60 10.36 -19.38
N LEU A 234 -33.31 10.42 -19.07
CA LEU A 234 -32.58 11.65 -18.80
C LEU A 234 -32.47 12.50 -20.07
N THR A 235 -32.29 13.81 -19.89
CA THR A 235 -32.05 14.74 -21.00
C THR A 235 -30.59 14.64 -21.44
N PRO A 236 -30.27 14.64 -22.75
CA PRO A 236 -28.88 14.66 -23.22
C PRO A 236 -28.13 15.95 -22.87
N GLY A 237 -26.80 15.87 -22.77
CA GLY A 237 -25.92 17.01 -22.51
C GLY A 237 -26.24 17.76 -21.23
N THR A 238 -26.65 17.03 -20.18
CA THR A 238 -27.26 17.59 -18.97
C THR A 238 -26.56 17.11 -17.71
N GLU A 239 -26.14 18.05 -16.89
CA GLU A 239 -25.64 17.80 -15.53
C GLU A 239 -26.79 17.41 -14.59
N TYR A 240 -26.54 16.38 -13.79
CA TYR A 240 -27.39 15.95 -12.69
C TYR A 240 -26.56 15.80 -11.41
N SER A 241 -27.14 16.21 -10.28
CA SER A 241 -26.63 15.87 -8.95
C SER A 241 -27.57 14.89 -8.25
N TYR A 242 -27.03 14.02 -7.41
CA TYR A 242 -27.81 13.03 -6.68
C TYR A 242 -27.42 12.95 -5.19
N SER A 243 -28.36 12.48 -4.39
CA SER A 243 -28.18 12.07 -3.00
C SER A 243 -29.01 10.83 -2.72
N LEU A 244 -28.62 10.02 -1.75
CA LEU A 244 -29.41 8.86 -1.33
C LEU A 244 -30.33 9.23 -0.17
N ALA A 245 -31.49 8.61 -0.10
CA ALA A 245 -32.33 8.56 1.09
C ALA A 245 -32.38 7.12 1.62
N VAL A 246 -31.99 6.95 2.88
CA VAL A 246 -31.90 5.67 3.57
C VAL A 246 -33.01 5.61 4.62
N ASP A 247 -33.90 4.62 4.53
CA ASP A 247 -35.08 4.47 5.39
C ASP A 247 -35.90 5.78 5.52
N GLY A 248 -36.07 6.47 4.39
CA GLY A 248 -36.79 7.73 4.27
C GLY A 248 -36.04 8.98 4.77
N ARG A 249 -34.73 8.89 5.03
CA ARG A 249 -33.88 10.03 5.43
C ARG A 249 -32.81 10.31 4.39
N THR A 250 -32.86 11.49 3.76
CA THR A 250 -31.81 11.99 2.87
C THR A 250 -30.48 12.12 3.60
N VAL A 251 -29.41 11.59 3.01
CA VAL A 251 -28.02 11.72 3.44
C VAL A 251 -27.37 12.82 2.59
N SER A 252 -27.45 14.07 3.06
CA SER A 252 -27.00 15.25 2.31
C SER A 252 -25.48 15.47 2.37
N GLU A 253 -24.79 14.72 3.23
CA GLU A 253 -23.34 14.71 3.39
C GLU A 253 -22.63 13.84 2.34
N ARG A 254 -23.39 13.01 1.61
CA ARG A 254 -22.90 12.10 0.55
C ARG A 254 -23.67 12.39 -0.74
N ILE A 255 -23.20 13.41 -1.45
CA ILE A 255 -23.70 13.80 -2.78
C ILE A 255 -22.73 13.38 -3.87
N GLY A 256 -23.25 13.17 -5.06
CA GLY A 256 -22.45 13.02 -6.27
C GLY A 256 -23.10 13.71 -7.47
N SER A 257 -22.42 13.66 -8.61
CA SER A 257 -22.86 14.26 -9.87
C SER A 257 -22.42 13.44 -11.07
N PHE A 258 -23.08 13.65 -12.20
CA PHE A 258 -22.67 13.19 -13.51
C PHE A 258 -23.33 14.04 -14.60
N SER A 259 -22.73 14.09 -15.79
CA SER A 259 -23.33 14.72 -16.97
C SER A 259 -23.63 13.68 -18.03
N THR A 260 -24.86 13.66 -18.55
CA THR A 260 -25.22 12.83 -19.71
C THR A 260 -24.51 13.33 -20.96
N PHE A 261 -24.14 12.42 -21.86
CA PHE A 261 -23.50 12.80 -23.13
C PHE A 261 -24.48 13.57 -24.02
N VAL A 262 -23.97 14.41 -24.93
CA VAL A 262 -24.84 15.14 -25.88
C VAL A 262 -25.36 14.19 -26.96
N ASP A 263 -26.56 14.46 -27.47
CA ASP A 263 -27.05 13.80 -28.69
C ASP A 263 -26.44 14.47 -29.93
N GLY A 264 -25.25 14.00 -30.32
CA GLY A 264 -24.53 14.48 -31.51
C GLY A 264 -23.02 14.69 -31.29
N PRO A 265 -22.34 15.41 -32.19
CA PRO A 265 -20.91 15.71 -32.05
C PRO A 265 -20.64 16.66 -30.88
N MET A 266 -19.67 16.31 -30.03
CA MET A 266 -19.12 17.17 -28.98
C MET A 266 -17.59 17.21 -29.02
N SER A 267 -17.02 18.27 -28.44
CA SER A 267 -15.68 18.21 -27.85
C SER A 267 -15.79 17.44 -26.54
N PHE A 268 -14.79 16.63 -26.21
CA PHE A 268 -14.76 15.84 -24.98
C PHE A 268 -13.37 15.83 -24.33
N SER A 269 -13.34 15.66 -23.02
CA SER A 269 -12.18 15.41 -22.18
C SER A 269 -12.32 14.04 -21.54
N VAL A 270 -11.30 13.20 -21.64
CA VAL A 270 -11.28 11.86 -21.04
C VAL A 270 -10.01 11.71 -20.24
N ALA A 271 -10.15 11.37 -18.96
CA ALA A 271 -9.06 10.89 -18.15
C ALA A 271 -9.00 9.36 -18.22
N ALA A 272 -7.81 8.78 -18.18
CA ALA A 272 -7.63 7.33 -18.12
C ALA A 272 -6.56 6.98 -17.09
N GLY A 273 -6.81 5.94 -16.29
CA GLY A 273 -5.89 5.47 -15.26
C GLY A 273 -6.24 4.07 -14.79
N SER A 274 -5.22 3.27 -14.51
CA SER A 274 -5.29 1.88 -14.07
C SER A 274 -4.18 1.60 -13.06
N CYS A 275 -4.07 0.36 -12.62
CA CYS A 275 -2.98 -0.15 -11.80
C CYS A 275 -2.87 0.61 -10.45
N ALA A 276 -4.03 0.93 -9.87
CA ALA A 276 -4.09 1.55 -8.56
C ALA A 276 -3.83 0.51 -7.48
N ARG A 277 -2.97 0.83 -6.49
CA ARG A 277 -2.85 -0.04 -5.31
C ARG A 277 -4.21 -0.09 -4.59
N LEU A 278 -4.55 -1.25 -4.03
CA LEU A 278 -5.66 -1.36 -3.10
C LEU A 278 -5.50 -0.29 -1.99
N GLY A 279 -6.57 0.45 -1.70
CA GLY A 279 -6.53 1.56 -0.73
C GLY A 279 -5.71 2.78 -1.14
N SER A 280 -5.41 2.98 -2.43
CA SER A 280 -4.66 4.15 -2.92
C SER A 280 -5.40 5.48 -2.65
N ASN A 281 -4.79 6.39 -1.90
CA ASN A 281 -5.30 7.76 -1.67
C ASN A 281 -4.35 8.83 -2.25
N GLY A 282 -3.78 8.60 -3.44
CA GLY A 282 -2.82 9.53 -4.06
C GLY A 282 -3.46 10.84 -4.55
N MET A 283 -2.71 11.95 -4.52
CA MET A 283 -3.12 13.25 -5.09
C MET A 283 -3.43 13.21 -6.60
N VAL A 284 -3.14 12.10 -7.29
CA VAL A 284 -3.49 11.94 -8.71
C VAL A 284 -5.01 11.98 -8.95
N TYR A 285 -5.82 11.49 -8.01
CA TYR A 285 -7.29 11.55 -8.17
C TYR A 285 -7.82 12.99 -8.02
N GLU A 286 -7.22 13.80 -7.15
CA GLU A 286 -7.49 15.25 -7.07
C GLU A 286 -7.10 15.94 -8.38
N ALA A 287 -5.91 15.64 -8.92
CA ALA A 287 -5.46 16.21 -10.20
C ALA A 287 -6.35 15.78 -11.39
N ILE A 288 -6.94 14.58 -11.37
CA ILE A 288 -7.93 14.15 -12.36
C ILE A 288 -9.25 14.90 -12.17
N LEU A 289 -9.73 15.06 -10.94
CA LEU A 289 -10.94 15.81 -10.63
C LEU A 289 -10.82 17.30 -11.01
N GLU A 290 -9.65 17.91 -10.80
CA GLU A 290 -9.34 19.29 -11.23
C GLU A 290 -9.32 19.47 -12.76
N MET A 291 -9.17 18.40 -13.54
CA MET A 291 -9.27 18.44 -15.01
C MET A 291 -10.70 18.39 -15.54
N ASP A 292 -11.70 18.16 -14.68
CA ASP A 292 -13.14 18.11 -15.01
C ASP A 292 -13.45 17.29 -16.29
N PRO A 293 -13.04 16.00 -16.35
CA PRO A 293 -13.24 15.18 -17.55
C PRO A 293 -14.69 14.69 -17.66
N ASP A 294 -15.21 14.60 -18.89
CA ASP A 294 -16.55 14.04 -19.17
C ASP A 294 -16.66 12.55 -18.79
N LEU A 295 -15.51 11.85 -18.72
CA LEU A 295 -15.42 10.42 -18.41
C LEU A 295 -14.04 10.06 -17.83
N PHE A 296 -14.03 9.23 -16.79
CA PHE A 296 -12.85 8.53 -16.30
C PHE A 296 -12.86 7.06 -16.75
N LEU A 297 -11.85 6.66 -17.53
CA LEU A 297 -11.66 5.29 -17.99
C LEU A 297 -10.71 4.53 -17.06
N VAL A 298 -11.18 3.39 -16.54
CA VAL A 298 -10.35 2.40 -15.84
C VAL A 298 -10.32 1.13 -16.70
N PRO A 299 -9.30 0.94 -17.55
CA PRO A 299 -9.24 -0.17 -18.51
C PRO A 299 -8.85 -1.53 -17.89
N GLY A 300 -8.58 -1.56 -16.59
CA GLY A 300 -8.06 -2.69 -15.83
C GLY A 300 -7.53 -2.23 -14.48
N ASP A 301 -7.26 -3.17 -13.57
CA ASP A 301 -6.59 -2.99 -12.29
C ASP A 301 -7.12 -1.79 -11.49
N LEU A 302 -8.42 -1.81 -11.17
CA LEU A 302 -9.02 -0.83 -10.25
C LEU A 302 -8.36 -0.95 -8.87
N PHE A 303 -7.95 -2.16 -8.50
CA PHE A 303 -7.13 -2.47 -7.35
C PHE A 303 -6.24 -3.70 -7.60
N TYR A 304 -5.08 -3.77 -6.94
CA TYR A 304 -4.30 -5.02 -6.85
C TYR A 304 -4.87 -5.91 -5.74
N ALA A 305 -5.62 -6.96 -6.11
CA ALA A 305 -6.37 -7.84 -5.20
C ALA A 305 -5.91 -9.31 -5.25
N ASP A 306 -4.68 -9.58 -5.64
CA ASP A 306 -4.12 -10.93 -5.90
C ASP A 306 -4.27 -11.94 -4.76
N HIS A 307 -4.30 -11.46 -3.53
CA HIS A 307 -4.42 -12.28 -2.34
C HIS A 307 -5.87 -12.70 -2.04
N MET A 308 -6.88 -12.08 -2.67
CA MET A 308 -8.30 -12.35 -2.44
C MET A 308 -8.69 -13.76 -2.91
N LYS A 309 -9.48 -14.48 -2.10
CA LYS A 309 -9.91 -15.88 -2.33
C LYS A 309 -11.38 -16.19 -2.04
N THR A 310 -12.17 -15.19 -1.63
CA THR A 310 -13.58 -15.39 -1.20
C THR A 310 -14.42 -14.21 -1.67
N ALA A 311 -15.76 -14.30 -1.60
CA ALA A 311 -16.63 -13.18 -1.94
C ALA A 311 -16.41 -11.97 -1.00
N GLY A 312 -16.28 -12.20 0.32
CA GLY A 312 -16.06 -11.13 1.30
C GLY A 312 -14.75 -10.37 1.07
N HIS A 313 -13.70 -11.07 0.66
CA HIS A 313 -12.44 -10.46 0.24
C HIS A 313 -12.61 -9.46 -0.94
N PHE A 314 -13.51 -9.72 -1.90
CA PHE A 314 -13.80 -8.76 -2.95
C PHE A 314 -14.67 -7.59 -2.46
N THR A 315 -15.60 -7.82 -1.52
CA THR A 315 -16.33 -6.73 -0.85
C THR A 315 -15.38 -5.79 -0.10
N GLU A 316 -14.43 -6.36 0.66
CA GLU A 316 -13.37 -5.60 1.34
C GLU A 316 -12.51 -4.81 0.35
N ALA A 317 -12.18 -5.36 -0.82
CA ALA A 317 -11.40 -4.66 -1.85
C ALA A 317 -12.12 -3.44 -2.44
N PHE A 318 -13.42 -3.57 -2.77
CA PHE A 318 -14.24 -2.44 -3.21
C PHE A 318 -14.42 -1.41 -2.10
N ASP A 319 -14.67 -1.82 -0.86
CA ASP A 319 -14.78 -0.92 0.28
C ASP A 319 -13.51 -0.12 0.52
N GLU A 320 -12.35 -0.77 0.60
CA GLU A 320 -11.07 -0.09 0.85
C GLU A 320 -10.72 0.89 -0.29
N THR A 321 -11.08 0.57 -1.52
CA THR A 321 -10.86 1.43 -2.70
C THR A 321 -11.80 2.62 -2.73
N LEU A 322 -13.11 2.38 -2.64
CA LEU A 322 -14.17 3.38 -2.79
C LEU A 322 -14.39 4.26 -1.55
N THR A 323 -13.68 3.99 -0.44
CA THR A 323 -13.70 4.84 0.77
C THR A 323 -12.46 5.74 0.94
N GLN A 324 -11.44 5.64 0.07
CA GLN A 324 -10.32 6.58 0.12
C GLN A 324 -10.80 7.99 -0.28
N PRO A 325 -10.52 9.05 0.50
CA PRO A 325 -11.05 10.39 0.27
C PRO A 325 -10.91 10.90 -1.16
N ALA A 326 -9.74 10.73 -1.80
CA ALA A 326 -9.50 11.23 -3.14
C ALA A 326 -10.15 10.38 -4.24
N GLN A 327 -10.19 9.06 -4.09
CA GLN A 327 -10.92 8.19 -5.02
C GLN A 327 -12.43 8.43 -4.90
N ALA A 328 -12.97 8.41 -3.69
CA ALA A 328 -14.37 8.67 -3.43
C ALA A 328 -14.83 10.04 -3.96
N ALA A 329 -14.02 11.09 -3.80
CA ALA A 329 -14.30 12.41 -4.35
C ALA A 329 -14.38 12.39 -5.89
N LEU A 330 -13.42 11.74 -6.57
CA LEU A 330 -13.41 11.61 -8.03
C LEU A 330 -14.61 10.79 -8.53
N LEU A 331 -14.78 9.57 -8.03
CA LEU A 331 -15.75 8.59 -8.51
C LEU A 331 -17.21 8.98 -8.17
N ALA A 332 -17.41 9.86 -7.19
CA ALA A 332 -18.72 10.45 -6.88
C ALA A 332 -19.16 11.54 -7.89
N HIS A 333 -18.23 12.25 -8.53
CA HIS A 333 -18.52 13.45 -9.33
C HIS A 333 -18.20 13.31 -10.83
N VAL A 334 -17.32 12.38 -11.20
CA VAL A 334 -16.93 12.10 -12.59
C VAL A 334 -17.50 10.74 -13.01
N PRO A 335 -18.19 10.62 -14.15
CA PRO A 335 -18.66 9.35 -14.68
C PRO A 335 -17.51 8.35 -14.87
N VAL A 336 -17.72 7.10 -14.50
CA VAL A 336 -16.70 6.04 -14.60
C VAL A 336 -17.11 4.99 -15.63
N ALA A 337 -16.16 4.60 -16.48
CA ALA A 337 -16.23 3.36 -17.25
C ALA A 337 -15.06 2.46 -16.84
N TYR A 338 -15.38 1.43 -16.06
CA TYR A 338 -14.42 0.44 -15.57
C TYR A 338 -14.67 -0.92 -16.21
N VAL A 339 -13.59 -1.61 -16.57
CA VAL A 339 -13.55 -3.05 -16.88
C VAL A 339 -12.38 -3.68 -16.13
N TRP A 340 -12.60 -4.84 -15.53
CA TRP A 340 -11.60 -5.66 -14.83
C TRP A 340 -10.46 -6.17 -15.73
N ASP A 341 -9.26 -6.33 -15.16
CA ASP A 341 -8.12 -7.05 -15.73
C ASP A 341 -7.50 -8.03 -14.69
N ASP A 342 -6.35 -8.63 -15.00
CA ASP A 342 -5.79 -9.78 -14.28
C ASP A 342 -5.61 -9.59 -12.76
N HIS A 343 -5.19 -8.43 -12.26
CA HIS A 343 -5.04 -8.17 -10.82
C HIS A 343 -6.37 -7.91 -10.07
N ASP A 344 -7.47 -7.65 -10.78
CA ASP A 344 -8.80 -7.54 -10.17
C ASP A 344 -9.39 -8.93 -9.82
N TYR A 345 -8.81 -10.03 -10.33
CA TYR A 345 -9.32 -11.40 -10.08
C TYR A 345 -8.25 -12.50 -9.93
N GLY A 346 -6.98 -12.15 -10.01
CA GLY A 346 -5.82 -13.05 -10.00
C GLY A 346 -4.54 -12.24 -9.77
N GLY A 347 -3.46 -12.61 -10.43
CA GLY A 347 -2.26 -11.77 -10.56
C GLY A 347 -1.74 -11.91 -11.99
N ASN A 348 -0.49 -11.51 -12.24
CA ASN A 348 0.10 -11.44 -13.59
C ASN A 348 -0.29 -12.59 -14.54
N ASP A 349 -0.75 -12.21 -15.73
CA ASP A 349 -1.22 -13.09 -16.81
C ASP A 349 -2.41 -13.99 -16.43
N ALA A 350 -3.20 -13.64 -15.39
CA ALA A 350 -4.41 -14.38 -15.06
C ALA A 350 -5.42 -14.34 -16.21
N ASP A 351 -6.07 -15.48 -16.45
CA ASP A 351 -7.00 -15.65 -17.56
C ASP A 351 -8.33 -16.29 -17.09
N ARG A 352 -9.14 -16.73 -18.05
CA ARG A 352 -10.39 -17.45 -17.81
C ARG A 352 -10.28 -18.71 -16.93
N THR A 353 -9.09 -19.20 -16.61
CA THR A 353 -8.84 -20.36 -15.73
C THR A 353 -8.55 -19.99 -14.28
N ALA A 354 -8.40 -18.69 -13.96
CA ALA A 354 -8.18 -18.22 -12.59
C ALA A 354 -9.33 -18.66 -11.65
N PRO A 355 -9.07 -19.37 -10.53
CA PRO A 355 -10.10 -19.92 -9.66
C PRO A 355 -11.07 -18.88 -9.06
N THR A 356 -10.62 -17.64 -8.97
CA THR A 356 -11.32 -16.49 -8.37
C THR A 356 -12.14 -15.67 -9.38
N ARG A 357 -12.02 -15.95 -10.69
CA ARG A 357 -12.68 -15.17 -11.75
C ARG A 357 -14.19 -15.09 -11.62
N ASP A 358 -14.88 -16.20 -11.30
CA ASP A 358 -16.34 -16.16 -11.18
C ASP A 358 -16.82 -15.34 -9.96
N LEU A 359 -16.02 -15.28 -8.88
CA LEU A 359 -16.30 -14.42 -7.73
C LEU A 359 -16.05 -12.95 -8.07
N ALA A 360 -14.96 -12.64 -8.77
CA ALA A 360 -14.67 -11.28 -9.22
C ALA A 360 -15.69 -10.78 -10.24
N ARG A 361 -16.22 -11.64 -11.14
CA ARG A 361 -17.34 -11.27 -12.02
C ARG A 361 -18.57 -10.89 -11.20
N GLN A 362 -18.93 -11.71 -10.21
CA GLN A 362 -20.06 -11.41 -9.33
C GLN A 362 -19.83 -10.08 -8.58
N ALA A 363 -18.60 -9.81 -8.12
CA ALA A 363 -18.26 -8.55 -7.48
C ALA A 363 -18.31 -7.36 -8.46
N PHE A 364 -17.90 -7.52 -9.72
CA PHE A 364 -18.05 -6.52 -10.78
C PHE A 364 -19.53 -6.20 -11.03
N ASP A 365 -20.34 -7.22 -11.32
CA ASP A 365 -21.79 -7.09 -11.58
C ASP A 365 -22.54 -6.42 -10.41
N THR A 366 -22.07 -6.65 -9.17
CA THR A 366 -22.68 -6.10 -7.94
C THR A 366 -22.26 -4.65 -7.67
N ASN A 367 -20.96 -4.35 -7.73
CA ASN A 367 -20.41 -3.10 -7.20
C ASN A 367 -20.21 -2.00 -8.25
N VAL A 368 -20.14 -2.35 -9.53
CA VAL A 368 -19.75 -1.42 -10.60
C VAL A 368 -20.98 -0.85 -11.32
N PRO A 369 -21.11 0.48 -11.47
CA PRO A 369 -22.11 1.10 -12.33
C PRO A 369 -21.73 0.93 -13.81
N HIS A 370 -21.69 -0.31 -14.29
CA HIS A 370 -21.25 -0.64 -15.65
C HIS A 370 -22.39 -0.44 -16.67
N TYR A 371 -22.01 -0.17 -17.92
CA TYR A 371 -22.90 -0.22 -19.08
C TYR A 371 -23.56 -1.60 -19.20
N ARG A 372 -24.75 -1.68 -19.81
CA ARG A 372 -25.43 -2.96 -20.04
C ARG A 372 -24.51 -3.91 -20.81
N LEU A 373 -24.10 -4.99 -20.15
CA LEU A 373 -23.33 -6.07 -20.75
C LEU A 373 -24.33 -7.01 -21.42
N ASP A 374 -24.52 -6.83 -22.73
CA ASP A 374 -25.23 -7.83 -23.51
C ASP A 374 -24.46 -9.15 -23.42
N SER A 375 -25.14 -10.22 -23.00
CA SER A 375 -24.54 -11.55 -23.00
C SER A 375 -24.11 -11.91 -24.43
N PRO A 376 -22.83 -12.24 -24.68
CA PRO A 376 -22.45 -12.79 -25.97
C PRO A 376 -23.18 -14.13 -26.19
N GLU A 377 -23.81 -14.28 -27.36
CA GLU A 377 -24.52 -15.49 -27.80
C GLU A 377 -23.60 -16.73 -27.90
#